data_AF-A0A530BSE4-F1
#
_entry.id   AF-A0A530BSE4-F1
#
_cell.length_a   1.000
_cell.length_b   1.000
_cell.length_c   1.000
_cell.angle_alpha   90.00
_cell.angle_beta   90.00
_cell.angle_gamma   90.00
#
_symmetry.space_group_name_H-M   'P 1'
#
loop_
_entity.id
_entity.type
_entity.pdbx_description
1 polymer ?
#
loop_
_entity_poly.entity_id
_entity_poly.type
_entity_poly.pdbx_seq_one_letter_code
_entity_poly.pdbx_strand_id
1 'polypeptide(L)'
;MEGGDQGFASLRFSTRELAPAKRLPALRELFERAVRLNIDTEPGCPVEMMMHIAPGLRRAMMLSPLTAQLTRPAPMLADGEDTVCLMVKNGGHLALAQGRRESVPQVGDGVLLVYR
;
A
#
# COMPACT_ATOMS: atom_id res chain seq x y z
N MET A 1 18.67 -26.10 22.36
CA MET A 1 18.20 -26.47 21.01
C MET A 1 17.44 -25.29 20.44
N GLU A 2 17.91 -24.82 19.28
CA GLU A 2 17.22 -24.04 18.24
C GLU A 2 16.58 -22.70 18.63
N GLY A 3 17.39 -21.64 18.63
CA GLY A 3 16.92 -20.28 18.36
C GLY A 3 16.73 -20.11 16.85
N GLY A 4 15.51 -20.28 16.38
CA GLY A 4 15.17 -20.15 14.96
C GLY A 4 15.19 -18.69 14.52
N ASP A 5 16.07 -18.37 13.58
CA ASP A 5 16.17 -17.12 12.82
C ASP A 5 14.98 -16.98 11.84
N GLN A 6 13.76 -17.00 12.36
CA GLN A 6 12.52 -16.88 11.58
C GLN A 6 11.78 -15.62 12.02
N GLY A 7 11.80 -14.58 11.19
CA GLY A 7 10.86 -13.51 11.41
C GLY A 7 10.95 -12.34 10.46
N PHE A 8 12.13 -12.03 9.92
CA PHE A 8 12.33 -10.81 9.16
C PHE A 8 12.60 -11.11 7.68
N ALA A 9 11.73 -10.61 6.81
CA ALA A 9 11.90 -10.69 5.36
C ALA A 9 11.80 -9.30 4.74
N SER A 10 12.61 -9.04 3.72
CA SER A 10 12.52 -7.83 2.90
C SER A 10 12.20 -8.22 1.47
N LEU A 11 11.12 -7.64 0.94
CA LEU A 11 10.66 -7.86 -0.42
C LEU A 11 10.76 -6.53 -1.17
N ARG A 12 11.42 -6.55 -2.33
CA ARG A 12 11.40 -5.43 -3.26
C ARG A 12 10.46 -5.77 -4.40
N PHE A 13 9.48 -4.91 -4.63
CA PHE A 13 8.62 -4.95 -5.80
C PHE A 13 9.04 -3.85 -6.76
N SER A 14 9.21 -4.20 -8.03
CA SER A 14 9.58 -3.26 -9.10
C SER A 14 8.90 -3.65 -10.40
N THR A 15 8.26 -2.70 -11.06
CA THR A 15 7.72 -2.90 -12.41
C THR A 15 8.68 -2.42 -13.50
N ARG A 16 9.93 -2.07 -13.16
CA ARG A 16 10.90 -1.47 -14.09
C ARG A 16 11.26 -2.40 -15.24
N GLU A 17 11.39 -3.68 -14.94
CA GLU A 17 11.73 -4.75 -15.90
C GLU A 17 10.53 -5.21 -16.73
N LEU A 18 9.32 -4.73 -16.39
CA LEU A 18 8.12 -5.03 -17.15
C LEU A 18 7.94 -4.04 -18.31
N ALA A 19 7.41 -4.54 -19.42
CA ALA A 19 6.92 -3.71 -20.51
C ALA A 19 5.86 -2.72 -20.00
N PRO A 20 5.79 -1.47 -20.50
CA PRO A 20 4.88 -0.44 -19.99
C PRO A 20 3.42 -0.90 -19.82
N ALA A 21 2.89 -1.63 -20.80
CA ALA A 21 1.53 -2.18 -20.77
C ALA A 21 1.28 -3.21 -19.66
N LYS A 22 2.33 -3.85 -19.13
CA LYS A 22 2.26 -4.86 -18.07
C LYS A 22 2.47 -4.30 -16.66
N ARG A 23 2.95 -3.05 -16.53
CA ARG A 23 3.27 -2.43 -15.23
C ARG A 23 2.03 -2.24 -14.37
N LEU A 24 0.96 -1.70 -14.97
CA LEU A 24 -0.29 -1.43 -14.27
C LEU A 24 -1.00 -2.73 -13.82
N PRO A 25 -1.16 -3.77 -14.67
CA PRO A 25 -1.66 -5.07 -14.24
C PRO A 25 -0.90 -5.68 -13.07
N ALA A 26 0.44 -5.69 -13.13
CA ALA A 26 1.27 -6.24 -12.05
C ALA A 26 1.08 -5.49 -10.72
N LEU A 27 0.91 -4.17 -10.78
CA LEU A 27 0.61 -3.37 -9.60
C LEU A 27 -0.79 -3.66 -9.05
N ARG A 28 -1.80 -3.85 -9.92
CA ARG A 28 -3.15 -4.22 -9.49
C ARG A 28 -3.16 -5.58 -8.78
N GLU A 29 -2.47 -6.57 -9.33
CA GLU A 29 -2.35 -7.92 -8.75
C GLU A 29 -1.74 -7.89 -7.34
N LEU A 30 -0.72 -7.05 -7.12
CA LEU A 30 -0.10 -6.87 -5.81
C LEU A 30 -1.08 -6.39 -4.74
N PHE A 31 -2.05 -5.55 -5.12
CA PHE A 31 -3.00 -4.91 -4.20
C PHE A 31 -4.38 -5.55 -4.17
N GLU A 32 -4.70 -6.43 -5.13
CA GLU A 32 -6.05 -6.93 -5.43
C GLU A 32 -6.77 -7.51 -4.21
N ARG A 33 -6.03 -8.18 -3.32
CA ARG A 33 -6.59 -8.81 -2.12
C ARG A 33 -6.87 -7.81 -0.99
N ALA A 34 -6.15 -6.69 -0.93
CA ALA A 34 -6.23 -5.75 0.18
C ALA A 34 -7.10 -4.53 -0.13
N VAL A 35 -7.06 -4.02 -1.36
CA VAL A 35 -7.69 -2.76 -1.77
C VAL A 35 -8.06 -2.79 -3.24
N ARG A 36 -9.13 -2.10 -3.62
CA ARG A 36 -9.37 -1.73 -5.01
C ARG A 36 -8.51 -0.54 -5.34
N LEU A 37 -7.64 -0.75 -6.32
CA LEU A 37 -6.73 0.27 -6.80
C LEU A 37 -7.30 0.87 -8.08
N ASN A 38 -7.65 2.16 -8.04
CA ASN A 38 -7.92 2.95 -9.22
C ASN A 38 -6.69 3.83 -9.48
N ILE A 39 -6.02 3.59 -10.59
CA ILE A 39 -4.75 4.26 -10.89
C ILE A 39 -5.04 5.33 -11.91
N ASP A 40 -4.87 6.58 -11.48
CA ASP A 40 -4.93 7.75 -12.33
C ASP A 40 -3.50 8.27 -12.52
N THR A 41 -2.64 7.43 -13.12
CA THR A 41 -1.30 7.82 -13.55
C THR A 41 -1.21 7.76 -15.05
N GLU A 42 -0.24 8.49 -15.60
CA GLU A 42 0.24 8.21 -16.94
C GLU A 42 0.59 6.71 -17.08
N PRO A 43 0.04 6.01 -18.08
CA PRO A 43 0.37 4.62 -18.33
C PRO A 43 1.87 4.49 -18.60
N GLY A 44 2.53 3.63 -17.81
CA GLY A 44 3.89 3.20 -18.13
C GLY A 44 5.00 3.78 -17.25
N CYS A 45 4.72 4.62 -16.24
CA CYS A 45 5.75 4.93 -15.24
C CYS A 45 6.11 3.68 -14.42
N PRO A 46 7.40 3.44 -14.14
CA PRO A 46 7.81 2.34 -13.28
C PRO A 46 7.41 2.62 -11.82
N VAL A 47 6.87 1.60 -11.16
CA VAL A 47 6.51 1.64 -9.75
C VAL A 47 7.49 0.77 -8.96
N GLU A 48 8.08 1.35 -7.93
CA GLU A 48 9.03 0.69 -7.04
C GLU A 48 8.53 0.79 -5.60
N MET A 49 8.53 -0.34 -4.90
CA MET A 49 8.09 -0.45 -3.50
C MET A 49 9.00 -1.40 -2.74
N MET A 50 9.24 -1.10 -1.47
CA MET A 50 9.92 -1.99 -0.53
C MET A 50 8.95 -2.38 0.58
N MET A 51 8.93 -3.66 0.94
CA MET A 51 8.17 -4.17 2.07
C MET A 51 9.10 -4.91 3.02
N HIS A 52 9.04 -4.57 4.30
CA HIS A 52 9.64 -5.35 5.36
C HIS A 52 8.53 -6.04 6.14
N ILE A 53 8.69 -7.35 6.36
CA ILE A 53 7.73 -8.19 7.04
C ILE A 53 8.38 -8.71 8.32
N ALA A 54 7.66 -8.54 9.41
CA ALA A 54 7.94 -9.12 10.72
C ALA A 54 6.66 -9.81 11.24
N PRO A 55 6.73 -10.71 12.24
CA PRO A 55 5.54 -11.30 12.82
C PRO A 55 4.59 -10.21 13.35
N GLY A 56 3.37 -10.16 12.81
CA GLY A 56 2.35 -9.16 13.17
C GLY A 56 2.56 -7.75 12.59
N LEU A 57 3.60 -7.50 11.77
CA LEU A 57 3.88 -6.17 11.22
C LEU A 57 4.35 -6.24 9.76
N ARG A 58 3.73 -5.40 8.92
CA ARG A 58 4.17 -5.15 7.55
C ARG A 58 4.46 -3.66 7.40
N ARG A 59 5.67 -3.32 6.98
CA ARG A 59 6.07 -1.95 6.65
C ARG A 59 6.27 -1.85 5.15
N ALA A 60 5.39 -1.12 4.46
CA ALA A 60 5.54 -0.82 3.05
C ALA A 60 6.03 0.62 2.85
N MET A 61 6.90 0.82 1.86
CA MET A 61 7.42 2.12 1.46
C MET A 61 7.42 2.21 -0.07
N MET A 62 6.77 3.23 -0.61
CA MET A 62 6.90 3.59 -2.01
C MET A 62 8.27 4.25 -2.24
N LEU A 63 9.03 3.72 -3.20
CA LEU A 63 10.35 4.23 -3.60
C LEU A 63 10.28 5.12 -4.84
N SER A 64 9.20 5.01 -5.63
CA SER A 64 8.91 5.92 -6.74
C SER A 64 7.58 6.65 -6.51
N PRO A 65 7.39 7.83 -7.14
CA PRO A 65 6.11 8.53 -7.10
C PRO A 65 4.98 7.67 -7.67
N LEU A 66 3.83 7.69 -7.01
CA LEU A 66 2.61 7.04 -7.46
C LEU A 66 1.41 7.94 -7.17
N THR A 67 0.64 8.26 -8.19
CA THR A 67 -0.67 8.90 -8.05
C THR A 67 -1.74 7.82 -8.16
N ALA A 68 -2.45 7.52 -7.07
CA ALA A 68 -3.48 6.51 -7.11
C ALA A 68 -4.63 6.87 -6.17
N GLN A 69 -5.82 6.41 -6.55
CA GLN A 69 -6.98 6.36 -5.69
C GLN A 69 -7.15 4.93 -5.18
N LEU A 70 -7.03 4.77 -3.87
CA LEU A 70 -7.19 3.50 -3.18
C LEU A 70 -8.56 3.48 -2.52
N THR A 71 -9.34 2.43 -2.75
CA THR A 71 -10.64 2.23 -2.10
C THR A 71 -10.73 0.82 -1.53
N ARG A 72 -11.06 0.68 -0.24
CA ARG A 72 -11.41 -0.62 0.36
C ARG A 72 -12.92 -0.63 0.65
N PRO A 73 -13.76 -1.13 -0.27
CA PRO A 73 -15.21 -1.10 -0.11
C PRO A 73 -15.67 -2.13 0.94
N ALA A 74 -16.89 -1.94 1.49
CA ALA A 74 -17.43 -2.77 2.56
C ALA A 74 -17.36 -4.30 2.32
N PRO A 75 -17.60 -4.85 1.11
CA PRO A 75 -17.44 -6.28 0.86
C PRO A 75 -16.02 -6.80 1.07
N MET A 76 -15.00 -5.94 0.92
CA MET A 76 -13.58 -6.28 1.17
C MET A 76 -13.17 -6.09 2.63
N LEU A 77 -14.09 -5.66 3.50
CA LEU A 77 -13.87 -5.62 4.96
C LEU A 77 -14.36 -6.91 5.64
N ALA A 78 -15.14 -7.73 4.93
CA ALA A 78 -15.66 -9.01 5.42
C ALA A 78 -14.66 -10.17 5.32
N ASP A 79 -13.41 -9.89 4.92
CA ASP A 79 -12.34 -10.88 4.79
C ASP A 79 -11.74 -11.32 6.15
N GLY A 80 -12.20 -10.72 7.25
CA GLY A 80 -11.72 -11.00 8.60
C GLY A 80 -10.37 -10.36 8.90
N GLU A 81 -9.84 -9.52 8.02
CA GLU A 81 -8.56 -8.84 8.23
C GLU A 81 -8.73 -7.60 9.11
N ASP A 82 -8.21 -7.69 10.34
CA ASP A 82 -8.24 -6.66 11.38
C ASP A 82 -6.97 -5.79 11.43
N THR A 83 -6.10 -5.91 10.42
CA THR A 83 -4.86 -5.14 10.30
C THR A 83 -5.13 -3.64 10.38
N VAL A 84 -4.49 -2.92 11.29
CA VAL A 84 -4.52 -1.44 11.29
C VAL A 84 -3.38 -0.91 10.42
N CYS A 85 -3.66 0.10 9.60
CA CYS A 85 -2.65 0.74 8.76
C CYS A 85 -2.29 2.13 9.30
N LEU A 86 -1.02 2.32 9.69
CA LEU A 86 -0.46 3.62 9.98
C LEU A 86 0.33 4.10 8.76
N MET A 87 -0.10 5.22 8.18
CA MET A 87 0.62 5.90 7.11
C MET A 87 1.22 7.18 7.65
N VAL A 88 2.44 7.50 7.23
CA VAL A 88 3.07 8.79 7.51
C VAL A 88 3.25 9.51 6.18
N LYS A 89 2.69 10.71 6.05
CA LYS A 89 2.84 11.50 4.84
C LYS A 89 4.21 12.16 4.82
N ASN A 90 5.08 11.65 3.96
CA ASN A 90 6.44 12.14 3.76
C ASN A 90 6.58 13.09 2.55
N GLY A 91 5.57 13.19 1.68
CA GLY A 91 5.57 14.09 0.53
C GLY A 91 4.26 14.04 -0.25
N GLY A 92 4.22 14.72 -1.39
CA GLY A 92 3.09 14.68 -2.34
C GLY A 92 1.76 15.20 -1.78
N HIS A 93 0.66 14.80 -2.43
CA HIS A 93 -0.71 15.07 -2.01
C HIS A 93 -1.39 13.79 -1.55
N LEU A 94 -2.19 13.90 -0.48
CA LEU A 94 -2.96 12.80 0.06
C LEU A 94 -4.30 13.35 0.53
N ALA A 95 -5.38 12.71 0.10
CA ALA A 95 -6.72 12.94 0.61
C ALA A 95 -7.30 11.57 0.98
N LEU A 96 -7.97 11.51 2.13
CA LEU A 96 -8.48 10.27 2.69
C LEU A 96 -9.91 10.47 3.15
N ALA A 97 -10.73 9.45 2.92
CA ALA A 97 -12.08 9.38 3.46
C ALA A 97 -12.25 8.03 4.16
N GLN A 98 -12.71 8.07 5.42
CA GLN A 98 -13.04 6.87 6.17
C GLN A 98 -14.32 7.09 6.99
N GLY A 99 -15.34 6.26 6.75
CA GLY A 99 -16.65 6.43 7.37
C GLY A 99 -17.29 7.75 6.94
N ARG A 100 -17.52 8.65 7.89
CA ARG A 100 -18.06 10.01 7.67
C ARG A 100 -17.02 11.11 7.85
N ARG A 101 -15.73 10.75 7.81
CA ARG A 101 -14.61 11.67 8.02
C ARG A 101 -13.77 11.76 6.77
N GLU A 102 -13.37 12.99 6.45
CA GLU A 102 -12.43 13.30 5.39
C GLU A 102 -11.24 14.04 5.99
N SER A 103 -10.05 13.82 5.42
CA SER A 103 -8.83 14.51 5.84
C SER A 103 -7.89 14.74 4.66
N VAL A 104 -7.14 15.84 4.77
CA VAL A 104 -6.04 16.19 3.85
C VAL A 104 -4.78 16.37 4.70
N PRO A 105 -4.04 15.29 4.98
CA PRO A 105 -2.86 15.34 5.84
C PRO A 105 -1.75 16.22 5.25
N GLN A 106 -1.00 16.88 6.13
CA GLN A 106 0.21 17.62 5.80
C GLN A 106 1.46 16.73 5.89
N VAL A 107 2.57 17.21 5.35
CA VAL A 107 3.85 16.48 5.48
C VAL A 107 4.23 16.40 6.95
N GLY A 108 4.56 15.19 7.42
CA GLY A 108 4.83 14.88 8.83
C GLY A 108 3.62 14.28 9.56
N ASP A 109 2.41 14.41 9.03
CA ASP A 109 1.22 13.86 9.67
C ASP A 109 1.18 12.33 9.60
N GLY A 110 0.74 11.73 10.70
CA GLY A 110 0.36 10.33 10.78
C GLY A 110 -1.14 10.15 10.56
N VAL A 111 -1.52 9.18 9.75
CA VAL A 111 -2.90 8.77 9.53
C VAL A 111 -3.08 7.32 9.93
N LEU A 112 -4.01 7.07 10.85
CA LEU A 112 -4.40 5.74 11.24
C LEU A 112 -5.69 5.33 10.52
N LEU A 113 -5.63 4.27 9.73
CA LEU A 113 -6.79 3.64 9.10
C LEU A 113 -7.16 2.37 9.86
N VAL A 114 -8.41 2.29 10.29
CA VAL A 114 -8.94 1.17 11.07
C VAL A 114 -10.05 0.48 10.27
N TYR A 115 -9.84 -0.77 9.87
CA TYR A 115 -10.84 -1.53 9.14
C TYR A 115 -11.72 -2.29 10.14
N ARG A 116 -12.89 -1.73 10.45
CA ARG A 116 -13.90 -2.30 11.35
C ARG A 116 -15.27 -2.10 10.76
#